data_AF-A0A6B2G4S0-F1
#
_entry.id   AF-A0A6B2G4S0-F1
#
_cell.length_a   1.000
_cell.length_b   1.000
_cell.length_c   1.000
_cell.angle_alpha   90.00
_cell.angle_beta   90.00
_cell.angle_gamma   90.00
#
_symmetry.space_group_name_H-M   'P 1'
#
loop_
_entity.id
_entity.type
_entity.pdbx_description
1 polymer ?
#
loop_
_entity_poly.entity_id
_entity_poly.type
_entity_poly.pdbx_seq_one_letter_code
_entity_poly.pdbx_strand_id
1 'polypeptide(L)'
;SHRLNTYIIKNPPKHDSSIAEIPTANIIAATSEIPTDPIKNEVAYNGGEKNKTTEWLTDTSSSAVQVRMAALSAKAAELTLNSDLEKSIEERYNMLVEYSKKLLTENTLENVQSIIHESKRLDLGATSVFAICNSIFIDAEVGKKIKAYKNLLSSICQDISTQRNLLSSIE
;
A
#
# COMPACT_ATOMS: atom_id res chain seq x y z
N SER A 1 3.05 -41.11 -0.20
CA SER A 1 2.62 -40.24 0.91
C SER A 1 2.19 -40.95 2.20
N HIS A 2 2.32 -42.29 2.33
CA HIS A 2 1.82 -43.01 3.51
C HIS A 2 2.74 -42.92 4.76
N ARG A 3 4.06 -42.78 4.57
CA ARG A 3 5.03 -42.79 5.68
C ARG A 3 4.91 -41.58 6.61
N LEU A 4 4.65 -40.40 6.05
CA LEU A 4 4.52 -39.16 6.82
C LEU A 4 3.25 -39.19 7.70
N ASN A 5 2.11 -39.55 7.11
CA ASN A 5 0.84 -39.65 7.85
C ASN A 5 0.93 -40.67 8.99
N THR A 6 1.54 -41.83 8.75
CA THR A 6 1.78 -42.83 9.81
C THR A 6 2.70 -42.31 10.91
N TYR A 7 3.69 -41.49 10.57
CA TYR A 7 4.62 -40.91 11.55
C TYR A 7 3.96 -39.87 12.45
N ILE A 8 3.10 -39.01 11.89
CA ILE A 8 2.34 -37.99 12.64
C ILE A 8 1.35 -38.65 13.62
N ILE A 9 0.70 -39.74 13.22
CA ILE A 9 -0.19 -40.51 14.11
C ILE A 9 0.59 -41.19 15.25
N LYS A 10 1.78 -41.73 14.95
CA LYS A 10 2.62 -42.38 15.96
C LYS A 10 3.34 -41.40 16.88
N ASN A 11 3.50 -40.15 16.46
CA ASN A 11 4.19 -39.10 17.20
C ASN A 11 3.35 -37.81 17.12
N PRO A 12 2.19 -37.76 17.80
CA PRO A 12 1.40 -36.54 17.82
C PRO A 12 2.25 -35.39 18.37
N PRO A 13 2.13 -34.18 17.81
CA PRO A 13 2.80 -33.01 18.37
C PRO A 13 2.37 -32.83 19.83
N LYS A 14 3.33 -32.52 20.70
CA LYS A 14 3.01 -32.16 22.08
C LYS A 14 2.29 -30.80 22.05
N HIS A 15 1.04 -30.77 22.48
CA HIS A 15 0.33 -29.52 22.73
C HIS A 15 0.80 -28.95 24.07
N ASP A 16 1.54 -27.84 24.04
CA ASP A 16 1.63 -26.96 25.20
C ASP A 16 0.28 -26.23 25.32
N SER A 17 -0.48 -26.58 26.35
CA SER A 17 -1.76 -25.96 26.68
C SER A 17 -1.54 -24.54 27.21
N SER A 18 -1.18 -23.61 26.34
CA SER A 18 -1.21 -22.16 26.59
C SER A 18 -1.62 -21.43 25.33
N ILE A 19 -2.83 -21.71 24.85
CA ILE A 19 -3.57 -20.76 24.02
C ILE A 19 -4.79 -20.40 24.84
N ALA A 20 -4.62 -19.40 25.70
CA ALA A 20 -5.74 -18.77 26.39
C ALA A 20 -6.66 -18.14 25.34
N GLU A 21 -7.93 -18.50 25.41
CA GLU A 21 -9.02 -17.90 24.64
C GLU A 21 -9.06 -16.38 24.91
N ILE A 22 -9.10 -15.57 23.86
CA ILE A 22 -9.23 -14.11 23.97
C ILE A 22 -10.72 -13.78 24.08
N PRO A 23 -11.23 -13.18 25.18
CA PRO A 23 -12.59 -12.69 25.23
C PRO A 23 -12.69 -11.32 24.54
N THR A 24 -13.70 -11.19 23.68
CA THR A 24 -14.10 -9.96 23.01
C THR A 24 -14.66 -8.93 24.01
N ALA A 25 -14.01 -7.78 24.18
CA ALA A 25 -14.59 -6.63 24.88
C ALA A 25 -14.14 -5.29 24.28
N ASN A 26 -15.14 -4.51 23.84
CA ASN A 26 -15.06 -3.10 23.46
C ASN A 26 -14.60 -2.22 24.63
N ILE A 27 -13.55 -1.39 24.45
CA ILE A 27 -13.28 -0.17 25.24
C ILE A 27 -12.63 0.86 24.29
N ILE A 28 -13.41 1.77 23.70
CA ILE A 28 -13.59 3.20 24.06
C ILE A 28 -12.30 4.01 23.98
N ALA A 29 -12.34 5.00 23.07
CA ALA A 29 -11.31 5.97 22.79
C ALA A 29 -10.87 6.76 24.04
N ALA A 30 -9.57 6.78 24.29
CA ALA A 30 -8.93 7.75 25.17
C ALA A 30 -7.69 8.28 24.46
N THR A 31 -7.80 9.52 23.99
CA THR A 31 -6.71 10.37 23.51
C THR A 31 -5.69 10.50 24.64
N SER A 32 -4.44 10.12 24.41
CA SER A 32 -3.34 10.37 25.34
C SER A 32 -2.09 10.69 24.54
N GLU A 33 -1.58 11.89 24.78
CA GLU A 33 -0.41 12.50 24.15
C GLU A 33 0.82 11.61 24.33
N ILE A 34 1.56 11.41 23.23
CA ILE A 34 2.72 10.50 23.15
C ILE A 34 3.98 11.25 23.61
N PRO A 35 4.73 10.77 24.62
CA PRO A 35 6.08 11.25 24.90
C PRO A 35 7.04 10.76 23.81
N THR A 36 7.63 11.69 23.08
CA THR A 36 8.71 11.47 22.10
C THR A 36 10.07 11.49 22.81
N ASP A 37 10.45 10.41 23.48
CA ASP A 37 11.85 10.26 23.90
C ASP A 37 12.60 9.34 22.92
N PRO A 38 13.74 9.77 22.36
CA PRO A 38 14.54 8.93 21.50
C PRO A 38 15.20 7.82 22.34
N ILE A 39 15.03 6.58 21.90
CA ILE A 39 15.71 5.41 22.46
C ILE A 39 17.23 5.61 22.29
N LYS A 40 17.93 6.00 23.36
CA LYS A 40 19.39 6.02 23.43
C LYS A 40 19.89 4.64 23.82
N ASN A 41 20.30 3.85 22.84
CA ASN A 41 21.07 2.63 23.07
C ASN A 41 22.55 3.00 23.26
N GLU A 42 22.95 3.30 24.50
CA GLU A 42 24.38 3.34 24.86
C GLU A 42 24.81 1.97 25.38
N VAL A 43 25.55 1.23 24.55
CA VAL A 43 26.28 0.03 24.96
C VAL A 43 27.65 0.42 25.52
N ALA A 44 27.74 0.55 26.84
CA ALA A 44 29.03 0.65 27.53
C ALA A 44 29.67 -0.74 27.63
N TYR A 45 30.78 -0.96 26.91
CA TYR A 45 31.58 -2.17 27.02
C TYR A 45 32.55 -2.03 28.18
N ASN A 46 32.30 -2.74 29.29
CA ASN A 46 33.28 -2.93 30.36
C ASN A 46 33.62 -4.41 30.46
N GLY A 47 34.90 -4.73 30.27
CA GLY A 47 35.45 -6.07 30.38
C GLY A 47 35.40 -6.60 31.82
N GLY A 48 34.96 -7.84 31.97
CA GLY A 48 34.96 -8.57 33.24
C GLY A 48 34.04 -9.79 33.18
N GLU A 49 34.62 -10.97 32.97
CA GLU A 49 33.93 -12.26 32.89
C GLU A 49 33.12 -12.58 34.16
N LYS A 50 31.79 -12.72 34.02
CA LYS A 50 30.97 -13.73 34.68
C LYS A 50 29.82 -14.11 33.78
N ASN A 51 29.73 -15.41 33.45
CA ASN A 51 28.60 -16.03 32.74
C ASN A 51 27.26 -15.58 33.32
N LYS A 52 26.59 -14.70 32.59
CA LYS A 52 25.13 -14.59 32.59
C LYS A 52 24.77 -14.53 31.12
N THR A 53 24.10 -15.56 30.62
CA THR A 53 23.28 -15.44 29.42
C THR A 53 22.44 -14.19 29.61
N THR A 54 22.84 -13.10 28.96
CA THR A 54 22.06 -11.87 28.87
C THR A 54 20.84 -12.26 28.07
N GLU A 55 19.88 -12.82 28.79
CA GLU A 55 18.60 -13.27 28.31
C GLU A 55 18.02 -12.06 27.58
N TRP A 56 17.76 -12.21 26.29
CA TRP A 56 17.18 -11.17 25.44
C TRP A 56 15.74 -10.93 25.92
N LEU A 57 15.60 -10.36 27.11
CA LEU A 57 14.34 -10.10 27.79
C LEU A 57 13.73 -8.87 27.13
N THR A 58 12.91 -9.14 26.11
CA THR A 58 11.97 -8.16 25.60
C THR A 58 10.94 -7.94 26.70
N ASP A 59 10.74 -6.69 27.14
CA ASP A 59 9.72 -6.36 28.12
C ASP A 59 8.32 -6.70 27.56
N THR A 60 7.70 -7.72 28.14
CA THR A 60 6.35 -8.19 27.79
C THR A 60 5.28 -7.68 28.75
N SER A 61 5.57 -6.66 29.55
CA SER A 61 4.55 -6.00 30.37
C SER A 61 3.40 -5.50 29.49
N SER A 62 2.18 -5.53 30.02
CA SER A 62 0.97 -5.11 29.27
C SER A 62 1.12 -3.69 28.69
N SER A 63 1.75 -2.79 29.44
CA SER A 63 2.04 -1.43 29.00
C SER A 63 3.05 -1.38 27.84
N ALA A 64 4.16 -2.12 27.92
CA ALA A 64 5.14 -2.18 26.83
C ALA A 64 4.56 -2.76 25.54
N VAL A 65 3.72 -3.78 25.66
CA VAL A 65 3.00 -4.36 24.51
C VAL A 65 2.04 -3.35 23.90
N GLN A 66 1.28 -2.61 24.72
CA GLN A 66 0.31 -1.62 24.24
C GLN A 66 0.99 -0.46 23.51
N VAL A 67 2.10 0.06 24.05
CA VAL A 67 2.91 1.10 23.39
C VAL A 67 3.44 0.61 22.05
N ARG A 68 3.97 -0.63 22.00
CA ARG A 68 4.45 -1.20 20.74
C ARG A 68 3.32 -1.37 19.72
N MET A 69 2.14 -1.83 20.14
CA MET A 69 1.00 -1.98 19.24
C MET A 69 0.52 -0.62 18.71
N ALA A 70 0.43 0.40 19.56
CA ALA A 70 0.07 1.75 19.13
C ALA A 70 1.08 2.31 18.11
N ALA A 71 2.39 2.11 18.33
CA ALA A 71 3.43 2.52 17.39
C ALA A 71 3.34 1.77 16.05
N LEU A 72 3.03 0.47 16.07
CA LEU A 72 2.79 -0.32 14.86
C LEU A 72 1.55 0.15 14.10
N SER A 73 0.45 0.42 14.81
CA SER A 73 -0.78 0.97 14.22
C SER A 73 -0.56 2.35 13.60
N ALA A 74 0.19 3.24 14.25
CA ALA A 74 0.52 4.55 13.70
C ALA A 74 1.34 4.45 12.40
N LYS A 75 2.36 3.57 12.38
CA LYS A 75 3.14 3.30 11.17
C LYS A 75 2.32 2.67 10.04
N ALA A 76 1.38 1.79 10.39
CA ALA A 76 0.47 1.21 9.41
C ALA A 76 -0.50 2.26 8.84
N ALA A 77 -0.99 3.18 9.66
CA ALA A 77 -1.84 4.28 9.21
C ALA A 77 -1.08 5.23 8.26
N GLU A 78 0.17 5.59 8.58
CA GLU A 78 1.02 6.42 7.72
C GLU A 78 1.26 5.78 6.33
N LEU A 79 1.41 4.45 6.27
CA LEU A 79 1.50 3.73 5.00
C LEU A 79 0.20 3.69 4.19
N THR A 80 -0.95 3.85 4.86
CA THR A 80 -2.28 3.71 4.23
C THR A 80 -2.85 5.07 3.79
N LEU A 81 -2.42 6.17 4.40
CA LEU A 81 -2.96 7.51 4.15
C LEU A 81 -2.22 8.17 2.98
N ASN A 82 -2.75 8.00 1.77
CA ASN A 82 -2.29 8.78 0.63
C ASN A 82 -2.92 10.19 0.69
N SER A 83 -2.11 11.22 0.94
CA SER A 83 -2.54 12.63 1.01
C SER A 83 -3.29 13.09 -0.23
N ASP A 84 -3.03 12.45 -1.38
CA ASP A 84 -3.75 12.78 -2.62
C ASP A 84 -5.21 12.36 -2.58
N LEU A 85 -5.60 11.36 -1.80
CA LEU A 85 -7.00 10.92 -1.65
C LEU A 85 -7.84 11.93 -0.84
N GLU A 86 -7.19 12.79 -0.05
CA GLU A 86 -7.87 13.88 0.66
C GLU A 86 -8.25 15.04 -0.28
N LYS A 87 -7.60 15.13 -1.44
CA LYS A 87 -7.91 16.14 -2.47
C LYS A 87 -9.23 15.80 -3.17
N SER A 88 -9.86 16.82 -3.74
CA SER A 88 -11.09 16.65 -4.53
C SER A 88 -10.86 15.77 -5.76
N ILE A 89 -11.95 15.18 -6.28
CA ILE A 89 -11.90 14.34 -7.50
C ILE A 89 -11.33 15.15 -8.68
N GLU A 90 -11.68 16.43 -8.78
CA GLU A 90 -11.18 17.34 -9.83
C GLU A 90 -9.68 17.59 -9.72
N GLU A 91 -9.16 17.81 -8.52
CA GLU A 91 -7.71 17.98 -8.31
C GLU A 91 -6.96 16.69 -8.62
N ARG A 92 -7.48 15.53 -8.19
CA ARG A 92 -6.90 14.23 -8.54
C ARG A 92 -6.90 13.98 -10.04
N TYR A 93 -8.00 14.32 -10.70
CA TYR A 93 -8.11 14.28 -12.15
C TYR A 93 -7.04 15.14 -12.84
N ASN A 94 -6.90 16.40 -12.40
CA ASN A 94 -5.90 17.32 -12.96
C ASN A 94 -4.47 16.83 -12.74
N MET A 95 -4.17 16.22 -11.59
CA MET A 95 -2.85 15.60 -11.35
C MET A 95 -2.53 14.51 -12.37
N LEU A 96 -3.50 13.64 -12.70
CA LEU A 96 -3.31 12.59 -13.70
C LEU A 96 -3.14 13.18 -15.11
N VAL A 97 -3.85 14.27 -15.44
CA VAL A 97 -3.69 15.00 -16.70
C VAL A 97 -2.29 15.59 -16.83
N GLU A 98 -1.78 16.26 -15.79
CA GLU A 98 -0.43 16.83 -15.81
C GLU A 98 0.65 15.74 -15.89
N TYR A 99 0.46 14.62 -15.19
CA TYR A 99 1.36 13.47 -15.28
C TYR A 99 1.42 12.88 -16.70
N SER A 100 0.27 12.71 -17.34
CA SER A 100 0.18 12.15 -18.70
C SER A 100 0.72 13.12 -19.76
N LYS A 101 0.50 14.43 -19.62
CA LYS A 101 1.16 15.45 -20.45
C LYS A 101 2.68 15.40 -20.33
N LYS A 102 3.21 15.26 -19.11
CA LYS A 102 4.66 15.13 -18.89
C LYS A 102 5.22 13.92 -19.64
N LEU A 103 4.58 12.77 -19.53
CA LEU A 103 5.00 11.56 -20.27
C LEU A 103 4.88 11.73 -21.78
N LEU A 104 3.90 12.49 -22.27
CA LEU A 104 3.77 12.83 -23.68
C LEU A 104 4.95 13.70 -24.14
N THR A 105 5.35 14.71 -23.36
CA THR A 105 6.50 15.57 -23.70
C THR A 105 7.84 14.83 -23.68
N GLU A 106 7.98 13.84 -22.80
CA GLU A 106 9.17 13.00 -22.70
C GLU A 106 9.17 11.85 -23.72
N ASN A 107 8.07 11.69 -24.47
CA ASN A 107 7.82 10.59 -25.40
C ASN A 107 7.92 9.18 -24.74
N THR A 108 7.59 9.10 -23.45
CA THR A 108 7.66 7.87 -22.62
C THR A 108 6.26 7.29 -22.36
N LEU A 109 5.25 7.67 -23.14
CA LEU A 109 3.87 7.16 -23.02
C LEU A 109 3.75 5.65 -23.29
N GLU A 110 4.79 5.02 -23.85
CA GLU A 110 4.87 3.57 -24.00
C GLU A 110 4.93 2.83 -22.66
N ASN A 111 5.30 3.51 -21.56
CA ASN A 111 5.26 2.93 -20.23
C ASN A 111 3.82 2.90 -19.69
N VAL A 112 3.03 1.99 -20.25
CA VAL A 112 1.62 1.78 -19.87
C VAL A 112 1.47 1.50 -18.37
N GLN A 113 2.43 0.77 -17.78
CA GLN A 113 2.36 0.41 -16.38
C GLN A 113 2.45 1.64 -15.47
N SER A 114 3.33 2.61 -15.75
CA SER A 114 3.46 3.78 -14.88
C SER A 114 2.17 4.61 -14.84
N ILE A 115 1.50 4.76 -15.99
CA ILE A 115 0.21 5.47 -16.10
C ILE A 115 -0.90 4.74 -15.32
N ILE A 116 -0.96 3.41 -15.43
CA ILE A 116 -1.94 2.60 -14.67
C ILE A 116 -1.67 2.68 -13.16
N HIS A 117 -0.41 2.63 -12.74
CA HIS A 117 -0.06 2.76 -11.32
C HIS A 117 -0.43 4.14 -10.79
N GLU A 118 -0.17 5.21 -11.55
CA GLU A 118 -0.53 6.57 -11.14
C GLU A 118 -2.05 6.75 -11.06
N SER A 119 -2.81 6.20 -12.01
CA SER A 119 -4.27 6.17 -11.95
C SER A 119 -4.81 5.44 -10.72
N LYS A 120 -4.18 4.33 -10.32
CA LYS A 120 -4.57 3.57 -9.12
C LYS A 120 -4.22 4.32 -7.84
N ARG A 121 -3.07 5.00 -7.83
CA ARG A 121 -2.63 5.84 -6.72
C ARG A 121 -3.63 6.97 -6.44
N LEU A 122 -4.20 7.57 -7.48
CA LEU A 122 -5.17 8.66 -7.40
C LEU A 122 -6.63 8.22 -7.25
N ASP A 123 -6.90 6.92 -7.27
CA ASP A 123 -8.24 6.32 -7.13
C ASP A 123 -9.32 6.98 -8.01
N LEU A 124 -9.06 7.01 -9.32
CA LEU A 124 -9.96 7.64 -10.31
C LEU A 124 -10.84 6.64 -11.08
N GLY A 125 -10.64 5.33 -10.90
CA GLY A 125 -11.43 4.28 -11.57
C GLY A 125 -11.56 4.50 -13.09
N ALA A 126 -12.78 4.50 -13.62
CA ALA A 126 -13.06 4.72 -15.03
C ALA A 126 -12.80 6.17 -15.50
N THR A 127 -12.83 7.15 -14.60
CA THR A 127 -12.56 8.57 -14.90
C THR A 127 -11.09 8.79 -15.28
N SER A 128 -10.21 7.88 -14.87
CA SER A 128 -8.80 7.91 -15.27
C SER A 128 -8.61 7.85 -16.78
N VAL A 129 -9.43 7.06 -17.49
CA VAL A 129 -9.37 6.91 -18.94
C VAL A 129 -9.72 8.23 -19.61
N PHE A 130 -10.73 8.93 -19.10
CA PHE A 130 -11.10 10.25 -19.57
C PHE A 130 -9.94 11.26 -19.39
N ALA A 131 -9.27 11.27 -18.24
CA ALA A 131 -8.10 12.11 -17.97
C ALA A 131 -6.96 11.85 -18.95
N ILE A 132 -6.59 10.58 -19.11
CA ILE A 132 -5.49 10.15 -19.98
C ILE A 132 -5.81 10.52 -21.43
N CYS A 133 -7.02 10.24 -21.90
CA CYS A 133 -7.41 10.51 -23.27
C CYS A 133 -7.47 12.00 -23.58
N ASN A 134 -8.00 12.83 -22.66
CA ASN A 134 -7.97 14.28 -22.80
C ASN A 134 -6.56 14.87 -22.85
N SER A 135 -5.56 14.23 -22.24
CA SER A 135 -4.17 14.66 -22.37
C SER A 135 -3.55 14.31 -23.73
N ILE A 136 -3.97 13.18 -24.32
CA ILE A 136 -3.38 12.64 -25.56
C ILE A 136 -4.07 13.20 -26.80
N PHE A 137 -5.39 13.33 -26.79
CA PHE A 137 -6.22 13.62 -27.98
C PHE A 137 -6.59 15.10 -28.17
N ILE A 138 -5.76 16.02 -27.68
CA ILE A 138 -6.00 17.48 -27.83
C ILE A 138 -5.94 17.93 -29.31
N ASP A 139 -5.20 17.23 -30.15
CA ASP A 139 -4.88 17.68 -31.51
C ASP A 139 -5.78 17.04 -32.59
N ALA A 140 -5.92 17.71 -33.73
CA ALA A 140 -6.66 17.25 -34.91
C ALA A 140 -6.16 15.91 -35.51
N GLU A 141 -4.99 15.40 -35.07
CA GLU A 141 -4.42 14.13 -35.51
C GLU A 141 -4.81 12.92 -34.64
N VAL A 142 -6.00 12.95 -34.02
CA VAL A 142 -6.54 11.87 -33.16
C VAL A 142 -6.37 10.49 -33.80
N GLY A 143 -6.69 10.35 -35.10
CA GLY A 143 -6.59 9.07 -35.80
C GLY A 143 -5.18 8.47 -35.85
N LYS A 144 -4.13 9.30 -35.93
CA LYS A 144 -2.74 8.82 -35.87
C LYS A 144 -2.35 8.44 -34.45
N LYS A 145 -2.77 9.23 -33.46
CA LYS A 145 -2.49 8.97 -32.03
C LYS A 145 -3.19 7.69 -31.54
N ILE A 146 -4.41 7.41 -31.99
CA ILE A 146 -5.10 6.14 -31.67
C ILE A 146 -4.29 4.94 -32.17
N LYS A 147 -3.71 5.03 -33.37
CA LYS A 147 -2.86 3.96 -33.90
C LYS A 147 -1.54 3.83 -33.13
N ALA A 148 -0.90 4.96 -32.79
CA ALA A 148 0.35 4.98 -32.04
C ALA A 148 0.19 4.40 -30.62
N TYR A 149 -0.87 4.77 -29.91
CA TYR A 149 -1.09 4.41 -28.51
C TYR A 149 -2.10 3.27 -28.32
N LYS A 150 -2.32 2.43 -29.35
CA LYS A 150 -3.27 1.30 -29.29
C LYS A 150 -3.04 0.40 -28.07
N ASN A 151 -1.78 0.13 -27.73
CA ASN A 151 -1.43 -0.73 -26.59
C ASN A 151 -1.83 -0.10 -25.24
N LEU A 152 -1.65 1.21 -25.08
CA LEU A 152 -2.10 1.96 -23.91
C LEU A 152 -3.63 1.91 -23.82
N LEU A 153 -4.33 2.27 -24.91
CA LEU A 153 -5.79 2.27 -24.98
C LEU A 153 -6.38 0.90 -24.64
N SER A 154 -5.81 -0.17 -25.20
CA SER A 154 -6.24 -1.54 -24.92
C SER A 154 -6.00 -1.97 -23.47
N SER A 155 -5.00 -1.39 -22.79
CA SER A 155 -4.67 -1.74 -21.41
C SER A 155 -5.55 -0.99 -20.40
N ILE A 156 -5.95 0.24 -20.73
CA ILE A 156 -6.81 1.07 -19.87
C ILE A 156 -8.31 0.82 -20.12
N CYS A 157 -8.71 0.41 -21.34
CA CYS A 157 -10.10 0.17 -21.71
C CYS A 157 -10.48 -1.32 -21.63
N GLN A 158 -10.57 -1.86 -20.41
CA GLN A 158 -10.87 -3.29 -20.20
C GLN A 158 -12.37 -3.58 -20.13
N ASP A 159 -13.19 -2.57 -19.81
CA ASP A 159 -14.61 -2.72 -19.52
C ASP A 159 -15.47 -1.70 -20.29
N ILE A 160 -16.79 -1.89 -20.27
CA ILE A 160 -17.73 -1.05 -21.03
C ILE A 160 -17.72 0.40 -20.50
N SER A 161 -17.51 0.62 -19.20
CA SER A 161 -17.50 1.97 -18.63
C SER A 161 -16.27 2.76 -19.07
N THR A 162 -15.10 2.13 -19.10
CA THR A 162 -13.87 2.73 -19.63
C THR A 162 -13.93 2.96 -21.13
N GLN A 163 -14.52 2.04 -21.89
CA GLN A 163 -14.75 2.22 -23.33
C GLN A 163 -15.70 3.39 -23.63
N ARG A 164 -16.77 3.55 -22.84
CA ARG A 164 -17.67 4.70 -22.96
C ARG A 164 -16.94 6.01 -22.65
N ASN A 165 -16.12 6.03 -21.60
CA ASN A 165 -15.35 7.22 -21.23
C ASN A 165 -14.28 7.58 -22.29
N LEU A 166 -13.66 6.58 -22.91
CA LEU A 166 -12.78 6.79 -24.07
C LEU A 166 -13.55 7.48 -25.20
N LEU A 167 -14.72 6.96 -25.57
CA LEU A 167 -15.50 7.54 -26.67
C LEU A 167 -15.95 8.97 -26.34
N SER A 168 -16.41 9.20 -25.11
CA SER A 168 -16.82 10.52 -24.62
C SER A 168 -15.68 11.54 -24.56
N SER A 169 -14.41 11.10 -24.54
CA SER A 169 -13.25 11.99 -24.56
C SER A 169 -12.80 12.40 -25.98
N ILE A 170 -13.33 11.72 -27.00
CA ILE A 170 -12.99 11.95 -28.41
C ILE A 170 -14.11 12.73 -29.14
N GLU A 171 -15.32 12.71 -28.58
CA GLU A 171 -16.48 13.49 -29.04
C GLU A 171 -16.31 15.00 -28.77
#